data_AF-A0A7H0MJ41-F1
#
_entry.id   AF-A0A7H0MJ41-F1
#
_cell.length_a   1.000
_cell.length_b   1.000
_cell.length_c   1.000
_cell.angle_alpha   90.00
_cell.angle_beta   90.00
_cell.angle_gamma   90.00
#
_symmetry.space_group_name_H-M   'P 1'
#
loop_
_entity.id
_entity.type
_entity.pdbx_description
1 polymer ?
#
loop_
_entity_poly.entity_id
_entity_poly.type
_entity_poly.pdbx_seq_one_letter_code
_entity_poly.pdbx_strand_id
1 'polypeptide(L)'
;MRGSIIDESEAFAELKKRLRSWNDKSPDKAREEVDDLFTVLVNSKWDRNRIYKFVFIYTKEKLSDSDYDGIPKEGFDYLGDIESSIIGHCCWESFLKIPDEPQNQDDSVAYVRGGKWKS
;
A
#
# COMPACT_ATOMS: atom_id res chain seq x y z
N MET A 1 9.17 -11.66 15.14
CA MET A 1 7.76 -11.55 14.75
C MET A 1 7.26 -10.18 15.16
N ARG A 2 7.09 -9.24 14.22
CA ARG A 2 6.32 -8.00 14.51
C ARG A 2 4.85 -8.43 14.63
N GLY A 3 4.15 -7.90 15.63
CA GLY A 3 2.75 -8.23 15.89
C GLY A 3 1.88 -8.00 14.65
N SER A 4 0.80 -8.77 14.52
CA SER A 4 -0.21 -8.54 13.49
C SER A 4 -0.80 -7.14 13.68
N ILE A 5 -0.75 -6.29 12.66
CA ILE A 5 -1.38 -4.97 12.68
C ILE A 5 -2.89 -5.19 12.56
N ILE A 6 -3.65 -4.70 13.55
CA ILE A 6 -5.05 -5.09 13.72
C ILE A 6 -6.00 -4.03 13.11
N ASP A 7 -5.62 -2.75 13.17
CA ASP A 7 -6.49 -1.63 12.74
C ASP A 7 -5.76 -0.49 11.97
N GLU A 8 -6.57 0.42 11.43
CA GLU A 8 -6.16 1.59 10.65
C GLU A 8 -5.32 2.60 11.43
N SER A 9 -5.51 2.73 12.74
CA SER A 9 -4.74 3.66 13.55
C SER A 9 -3.32 3.15 13.75
N GLU A 10 -3.16 1.86 14.06
CA GLU A 10 -1.85 1.21 14.16
C GLU A 10 -1.11 1.26 12.82
N ALA A 11 -1.80 0.91 11.73
CA ALA A 11 -1.25 0.97 10.38
C ALA A 11 -0.78 2.38 10.01
N PHE A 12 -1.57 3.41 10.34
CA PHE A 12 -1.22 4.80 10.07
C PHE A 12 0.00 5.27 10.88
N ALA A 13 0.08 4.94 12.16
CA ALA A 13 1.23 5.30 12.98
C ALA A 13 2.54 4.71 12.42
N GLU A 14 2.46 3.45 11.99
CA GLU A 14 3.58 2.71 11.39
C GLU A 14 3.94 3.24 9.99
N LEU A 15 2.96 3.59 9.15
CA LEU A 15 3.19 4.24 7.85
C LEU A 15 3.86 5.60 8.04
N LYS A 16 3.29 6.44 8.90
CA LYS A 16 3.79 7.79 9.19
C LYS A 16 5.23 7.78 9.68
N LYS A 17 5.58 6.84 10.56
CA LYS A 17 6.94 6.66 11.07
C LYS A 17 7.94 6.34 9.94
N ARG A 18 7.57 5.46 9.00
CA ARG A 18 8.41 5.11 7.85
C ARG A 18 8.59 6.29 6.91
N LEU A 19 7.50 6.99 6.59
CA LEU A 19 7.53 8.17 5.71
C LEU A 19 8.34 9.33 6.33
N ARG A 20 8.23 9.59 7.63
CA ARG A 20 9.04 10.62 8.30
C ARG A 20 10.53 10.27 8.36
N SER A 21 10.88 8.98 8.40
CA SER A 21 12.27 8.50 8.41
C SER A 21 12.80 8.14 7.03
N TRP A 22 12.17 8.67 5.97
CA TRP A 22 12.51 8.35 4.59
C TRP A 22 13.95 8.77 4.25
N ASN A 23 14.32 10.01 4.58
CA ASN A 23 15.65 10.57 4.31
C ASN A 23 16.76 10.01 5.22
N ASP A 24 16.41 9.25 6.26
CA ASP A 24 17.39 8.60 7.14
C ASP A 24 18.01 7.35 6.48
N LYS A 25 17.54 6.97 5.29
CA LYS A 25 17.87 5.72 4.59
C LYS A 25 18.14 5.97 3.12
N SER A 26 18.71 4.97 2.44
CA SER A 26 18.75 4.99 0.98
C SER A 26 17.33 4.86 0.41
N PRO A 27 17.06 5.40 -0.80
CA PRO A 27 15.74 5.30 -1.43
C PRO A 27 15.20 3.88 -1.52
N ASP A 28 16.04 2.92 -1.90
CA ASP A 28 15.64 1.52 -2.03
C ASP A 28 15.19 0.92 -0.69
N LYS A 29 15.90 1.26 0.39
CA LYS A 29 15.57 0.78 1.74
C LYS A 29 14.32 1.46 2.30
N ALA A 30 14.12 2.74 1.99
CA ALA A 30 12.91 3.45 2.39
C ALA A 30 11.67 2.84 1.72
N ARG A 31 11.77 2.50 0.43
CA ARG A 31 10.72 1.78 -0.32
C ARG A 31 10.44 0.40 0.27
N GLU A 32 11.49 -0.39 0.49
CA GLU A 32 11.38 -1.73 1.08
C GLU A 32 10.64 -1.71 2.42
N GLU A 33 10.93 -0.74 3.30
CA GLU A 33 10.24 -0.65 4.59
C GLU A 33 8.75 -0.33 4.47
N VAL A 34 8.36 0.47 3.46
CA VAL A 34 6.95 0.76 3.17
C VAL A 34 6.30 -0.47 2.54
N ASP A 35 6.95 -1.15 1.60
CA ASP A 35 6.45 -2.39 1.00
C ASP A 35 6.24 -3.49 2.05
N ASP A 36 7.15 -3.61 3.00
CA ASP A 36 7.04 -4.50 4.16
C ASP A 36 5.78 -4.22 4.98
N LEU A 37 5.43 -2.93 5.17
CA LEU A 37 4.20 -2.57 5.88
C LEU A 37 2.98 -3.07 5.12
N PHE A 38 2.89 -2.78 3.82
CA PHE A 38 1.75 -3.22 3.02
C PHE A 38 1.67 -4.75 2.93
N THR A 39 2.80 -5.43 2.86
CA THR A 39 2.87 -6.90 2.96
C THR A 39 2.31 -7.41 4.29
N VAL A 40 2.63 -6.75 5.40
CA VAL A 40 2.04 -7.08 6.72
C VAL A 40 0.53 -6.85 6.74
N LEU A 41 0.03 -5.76 6.15
CA LEU A 41 -1.41 -5.48 6.07
C LEU A 41 -2.14 -6.57 5.27
N VAL A 42 -1.60 -6.94 4.10
CA VAL A 42 -2.13 -8.03 3.27
C VAL A 42 -2.13 -9.35 4.04
N ASN A 43 -1.04 -9.69 4.71
CA ASN A 43 -0.96 -10.89 5.55
C ASN A 43 -1.93 -10.87 6.74
N SER A 44 -2.28 -9.67 7.21
CA SER A 44 -3.31 -9.44 8.24
C SER A 44 -4.74 -9.44 7.68
N LYS A 45 -4.93 -9.99 6.47
CA LYS A 45 -6.23 -10.15 5.79
C LYS A 45 -6.91 -8.84 5.39
N TRP A 46 -6.13 -7.79 5.17
CA TRP A 46 -6.67 -6.58 4.56
C TRP A 46 -6.87 -6.81 3.06
N ASP A 47 -8.12 -6.69 2.62
CA ASP A 47 -8.44 -6.73 1.19
C ASP A 47 -8.05 -5.42 0.48
N ARG A 48 -8.06 -5.45 -0.86
CA ARG A 48 -7.70 -4.30 -1.69
C ARG A 48 -8.53 -3.06 -1.38
N ASN A 49 -9.83 -3.21 -1.11
CA ASN A 49 -10.72 -2.08 -0.82
C ASN A 49 -10.38 -1.43 0.52
N ARG A 50 -10.03 -2.23 1.54
CA ARG A 50 -9.58 -1.73 2.84
C ARG A 50 -8.25 -1.01 2.71
N ILE A 51 -7.29 -1.59 2.00
CA ILE A 51 -5.98 -0.95 1.75
C ILE A 51 -6.18 0.34 0.94
N TYR A 52 -7.02 0.32 -0.10
CA TYR A 52 -7.38 1.51 -0.87
C TYR A 52 -7.93 2.62 0.03
N LYS A 53 -8.98 2.34 0.81
CA LYS A 53 -9.57 3.32 1.73
C LYS A 53 -8.57 3.83 2.75
N PHE A 54 -7.68 2.97 3.23
CA PHE A 54 -6.64 3.35 4.17
C PHE A 54 -5.64 4.34 3.56
N VAL A 55 -5.12 4.08 2.36
CA VAL A 55 -4.17 4.97 1.69
C VAL A 55 -4.85 6.26 1.22
N PHE A 56 -5.97 6.13 0.51
CA PHE A 56 -6.63 7.26 -0.16
C PHE A 56 -7.44 8.16 0.76
N ILE A 57 -8.09 7.60 1.77
CA ILE A 57 -9.04 8.33 2.61
C ILE A 57 -8.42 8.55 3.98
N TYR A 58 -8.14 7.45 4.69
CA TYR A 58 -7.72 7.52 6.09
C TYR A 58 -6.40 8.27 6.27
N THR A 59 -5.38 7.96 5.46
CA THR A 59 -4.06 8.59 5.58
C THR A 59 -4.15 10.09 5.30
N LYS A 60 -4.85 10.49 4.23
CA LYS A 60 -5.03 11.91 3.87
C LYS A 60 -5.80 12.69 4.95
N GLU A 61 -6.81 12.08 5.57
CA GLU A 61 -7.58 12.71 6.66
C GLU A 61 -6.81 12.83 7.97
N LYS A 62 -5.76 12.01 8.19
CA LYS A 62 -5.02 11.94 9.45
C LYS A 62 -3.65 12.61 9.41
N LEU A 63 -3.12 12.93 8.24
CA LEU A 63 -1.91 13.73 8.11
C LEU A 63 -2.19 15.15 8.62
N SER A 64 -1.33 15.62 9.53
CA SER A 64 -1.33 17.00 10.00
C SER A 64 -0.47 17.88 9.11
N ASP A 65 -0.60 19.20 9.22
CA ASP A 65 0.27 20.16 8.53
C ASP A 65 1.77 19.87 8.80
N SER A 66 2.11 19.51 10.05
CA SER A 66 3.48 19.13 10.42
C SER A 66 3.98 17.85 9.74
N ASP A 67 3.07 16.97 9.32
CA ASP A 67 3.44 15.78 8.56
C ASP A 67 3.73 16.12 7.10
N TYR A 68 3.01 17.08 6.52
CA TYR A 68 3.30 17.58 5.18
C TYR A 68 4.65 18.29 5.09
N ASP A 69 5.07 18.98 6.16
CA ASP A 69 6.39 19.59 6.24
C ASP A 69 7.50 18.58 6.56
N GLY A 70 7.19 17.56 7.37
CA GLY A 70 8.17 16.61 7.90
C GLY A 70 8.42 15.37 7.04
N ILE A 71 7.49 15.02 6.13
CA ILE A 71 7.65 13.91 5.19
C ILE A 71 8.23 14.47 3.89
N PRO A 72 9.36 13.94 3.39
CA PRO A 72 9.93 14.40 2.14
C PRO A 72 9.03 14.05 0.95
N LYS A 73 9.16 14.84 -0.13
CA LYS A 73 8.38 14.68 -1.35
C LYS A 73 8.45 13.25 -1.90
N GLU A 74 9.63 12.64 -1.89
CA GLU A 74 9.87 11.29 -2.39
C GLU A 74 9.04 10.23 -1.65
N GLY A 75 8.78 10.44 -0.35
CA GLY A 75 7.90 9.57 0.43
C GLY A 75 6.43 9.70 0.00
N PHE A 76 5.99 10.92 -0.33
CA PHE A 76 4.65 11.14 -0.88
C PHE A 76 4.53 10.63 -2.33
N ASP A 77 5.54 10.83 -3.16
CA ASP A 77 5.58 10.32 -4.53
C ASP A 77 5.46 8.77 -4.51
N TYR A 78 6.19 8.10 -3.63
CA TYR A 78 6.08 6.63 -3.50
C TYR A 78 4.73 6.18 -2.93
N LEU A 79 4.12 6.94 -2.02
CA LEU A 79 2.75 6.66 -1.59
C LEU A 79 1.78 6.77 -2.77
N GLY A 80 2.01 7.70 -3.71
CA GLY A 80 1.30 7.79 -4.98
C GLY A 80 1.51 6.59 -5.92
N ASP A 81 2.71 6.01 -5.93
CA ASP A 81 2.98 4.76 -6.66
C ASP A 81 2.19 3.58 -6.08
N ILE A 82 2.10 3.49 -4.74
CA ILE A 82 1.27 2.51 -4.04
C ILE A 82 -0.20 2.72 -4.37
N GLU A 83 -0.68 3.95 -4.32
CA GLU A 83 -2.04 4.33 -4.74
C GLU A 83 -2.34 3.84 -6.16
N SER A 84 -1.42 4.08 -7.09
CA SER A 84 -1.56 3.68 -8.50
C SER A 84 -1.57 2.16 -8.67
N SER A 85 -0.74 1.43 -7.92
CA SER A 85 -0.73 -0.04 -7.93
C SER A 85 -2.01 -0.65 -7.35
N ILE A 86 -2.60 -0.01 -6.34
CA ILE A 86 -3.88 -0.45 -5.77
C ILE A 86 -5.04 -0.18 -6.76
N ILE A 87 -5.00 0.94 -7.48
CA ILE A 87 -6.03 1.28 -8.49
C ILE A 87 -5.91 0.41 -9.75
N GLY A 88 -4.69 0.05 -10.18
CA GLY A 88 -4.42 -0.76 -11.37
C GLY A 88 -4.94 -2.20 -11.34
N HIS A 89 -5.88 -2.50 -10.42
CA HIS A 89 -6.68 -3.71 -10.23
C HIS A 89 -6.59 -4.72 -11.39
N CYS A 90 -6.18 -5.96 -11.08
CA CYS A 90 -5.97 -7.06 -12.03
C CYS A 90 -4.79 -6.93 -13.01
N CYS A 91 -3.93 -5.91 -12.88
CA CYS A 91 -2.66 -5.92 -13.59
C CYS A 91 -1.68 -6.87 -12.88
N TRP A 92 -1.23 -7.93 -13.55
CA TRP A 92 -0.17 -8.80 -13.03
C TRP A 92 1.16 -8.07 -12.79
N GLU A 93 1.34 -6.86 -13.33
CA GLU A 93 2.51 -6.01 -13.07
C GLU A 93 2.36 -5.15 -11.80
N SER A 94 1.19 -5.19 -11.13
CA SER A 94 1.00 -4.60 -9.80
C SER A 94 2.01 -5.19 -8.83
N PHE A 95 2.83 -4.35 -8.20
CA PHE A 95 3.84 -4.79 -7.24
C PHE A 95 3.19 -5.24 -5.93
N LEU A 96 2.06 -4.63 -5.55
CA LEU A 96 1.25 -5.13 -4.44
C LEU A 96 0.50 -6.39 -4.88
N LYS A 97 0.92 -7.54 -4.37
CA LYS A 97 0.29 -8.84 -4.58
C LYS A 97 -0.64 -9.15 -3.41
N ILE A 98 -1.95 -9.17 -3.67
CA ILE A 98 -2.95 -9.57 -2.68
C ILE A 98 -3.35 -11.03 -2.97
N PRO A 99 -3.57 -11.88 -1.95
CA PRO A 99 -4.08 -13.23 -2.15
C PRO A 99 -5.32 -13.25 -3.02
N ASP A 100 -5.47 -14.33 -3.80
CA ASP A 100 -6.61 -14.58 -4.71
C ASP A 100 -6.70 -13.64 -5.93
N GLU A 101 -5.71 -12.77 -6.12
CA GLU A 101 -5.57 -11.93 -7.32
C GLU A 101 -4.65 -12.55 -8.38
N PRO A 102 -4.79 -12.15 -9.66
CA PRO A 102 -3.92 -12.60 -10.73
C PRO A 102 -2.43 -12.39 -10.46
N GLN A 103 -1.64 -13.46 -10.53
CA GLN A 103 -0.20 -13.40 -10.27
C GLN A 103 0.62 -13.31 -11.56
N ASN A 104 0.03 -13.71 -12.69
CA ASN A 104 0.64 -13.67 -14.01
C ASN A 104 -0.36 -13.19 -15.08
N GLN A 105 0.13 -13.07 -16.32
CA GLN A 105 -0.67 -12.59 -17.45
C GLN A 105 -1.87 -13.50 -17.74
N ASP A 106 -1.70 -14.82 -17.71
CA ASP A 106 -2.77 -15.77 -18.01
C ASP A 106 -3.90 -15.71 -16.96
N ASP A 107 -3.54 -15.63 -15.68
CA ASP A 107 -4.48 -15.44 -14.58
C ASP A 107 -5.27 -14.13 -14.77
N SER A 108 -4.60 -13.07 -15.22
CA SER A 108 -5.21 -11.75 -15.43
C SER A 108 -6.23 -11.81 -16.56
N VAL A 109 -5.88 -12.45 -17.67
CA VAL A 109 -6.78 -12.68 -18.80
C VAL A 109 -7.97 -13.54 -18.39
N ALA A 110 -7.75 -14.61 -17.61
CA ALA A 110 -8.81 -15.48 -17.10
C ALA A 110 -9.75 -14.73 -16.14
N TYR A 111 -9.20 -13.90 -15.26
CA TYR A 111 -9.97 -13.07 -14.33
C TYR A 111 -10.86 -12.06 -15.06
N VAL A 112 -10.32 -11.39 -16.08
CA VAL A 112 -11.09 -10.45 -16.93
C VAL A 112 -12.19 -11.16 -17.71
N ARG A 113 -11.86 -12.29 -18.36
CA ARG A 113 -12.83 -13.10 -19.12
C ARG A 113 -13.93 -13.68 -18.24
N GLY A 114 -13.60 -14.06 -17.02
CA GLY A 114 -14.56 -14.55 -16.03
C GLY A 114 -15.46 -13.47 -15.44
N GLY A 115 -15.27 -12.19 -15.80
CA GLY A 115 -16.07 -11.06 -15.32
C GLY A 115 -15.86 -10.74 -13.84
N LYS A 116 -14.85 -11.31 -13.18
CA LYS A 116 -14.60 -11.17 -11.73
C LYS A 116 -14.22 -9.74 -11.31
N TRP A 117 -13.79 -8.91 -12.25
CA TRP A 117 -13.48 -7.48 -12.03
C TRP A 117 -14.73 -6.61 -11.86
N LYS A 118 -15.92 -7.12 -12.19
CA LYS A 118 -17.19 -6.38 -12.11
C LYS A 118 -17.84 -6.43 -10.73
N SER A 119 -17.30 -7.25 -9.83
CA SER A 119 -17.85 -7.61 -8.53
C SER A 119 -16.87 -7.23 -7.44
#